data_AF-A0A1M5SCA3-F1
#
_entry.id   AF-A0A1M5SCA3-F1
#
_cell.length_a   1.000
_cell.length_b   1.000
_cell.length_c   1.000
_cell.angle_alpha   90.00
_cell.angle_beta   90.00
_cell.angle_gamma   90.00
#
_symmetry.space_group_name_H-M   'P 1'
#
loop_
_entity.id
_entity.type
_entity.pdbx_description
1 polymer ?
#
loop_
_entity_poly.entity_id
_entity_poly.type
_entity_poly.pdbx_seq_one_letter_code
_entity_poly.pdbx_strand_id
1 'polypeptide(L)'
;MATYRYTYCTLLLLCLSLTAPLWAQTGEISKERKQAIDSLALEKVRDLSKYISIIGNKKTAFSEANRVMDRAEELFAPGSEMGVSALNRKEVNYYKVRKYFERLMALNYDRVTIQWYDIHYISDLERQPDGRYVGVVTVYQRFEGTSDDGLKYKDTTKKDITIYVERKKTQIAGRTVEFWDVMLGDIRVTETSA
;
A
#
# COMPACT_ATOMS: atom_id res chain seq x y z
N MET A 1 -17.34 84.18 34.13
CA MET A 1 -16.07 83.67 33.59
C MET A 1 -16.15 82.14 33.55
N ALA A 2 -16.37 81.60 32.36
CA ALA A 2 -16.41 80.17 32.08
C ALA A 2 -15.10 79.76 31.41
N THR A 3 -14.59 78.57 31.72
CA THR A 3 -13.87 77.72 30.75
C THR A 3 -13.70 76.32 31.32
N TYR A 4 -14.58 75.40 30.87
CA TYR A 4 -14.33 73.96 30.88
C TYR A 4 -13.26 73.65 29.83
N ARG A 5 -12.25 72.84 30.16
CA ARG A 5 -11.31 72.27 29.19
C ARG A 5 -11.47 70.76 29.18
N TYR A 6 -12.19 70.28 28.16
CA TYR A 6 -12.14 68.88 27.71
C TYR A 6 -10.79 68.64 27.04
N THR A 7 -10.08 67.57 27.40
CA THR A 7 -9.10 66.98 26.48
C THR A 7 -8.74 65.54 26.88
N TYR A 8 -8.98 64.62 25.93
CA TYR A 8 -8.51 63.23 25.79
C TYR A 8 -9.18 62.18 26.70
N CYS A 9 -10.31 61.60 26.31
CA CYS A 9 -10.46 60.51 25.32
C CYS A 9 -9.52 59.30 25.57
N THR A 10 -10.15 58.24 26.11
CA THR A 10 -9.99 56.84 25.71
C THR A 10 -8.60 56.20 25.86
N LEU A 11 -8.39 55.49 26.97
CA LEU A 11 -7.39 54.42 27.08
C LEU A 11 -7.98 53.23 27.85
N LEU A 12 -9.04 52.68 27.27
CA LEU A 12 -9.56 51.35 27.59
C LEU A 12 -8.67 50.36 26.85
N LEU A 13 -7.52 50.01 27.45
CA LEU A 13 -6.58 49.02 26.94
C LEU A 13 -7.19 47.62 27.12
N LEU A 14 -8.03 47.32 26.14
CA LEU A 14 -8.61 46.02 25.84
C LEU A 14 -7.46 45.02 25.63
N CYS A 15 -7.10 44.27 26.68
CA CYS A 15 -6.33 43.04 26.55
C CYS A 15 -7.20 42.00 25.84
N LEU A 16 -7.32 42.14 24.51
CA LEU A 16 -7.78 41.07 23.65
C LEU A 16 -6.63 40.05 23.60
N SER A 17 -6.67 39.09 24.52
CA SER A 17 -5.96 37.84 24.35
C SER A 17 -6.40 37.25 23.00
N LEU A 18 -5.55 37.43 21.99
CA LEU A 18 -5.55 36.67 20.75
C LEU A 18 -5.35 35.20 21.13
N THR A 19 -6.43 34.54 21.55
CA THR A 19 -6.56 33.10 21.40
C THR A 19 -6.66 32.87 19.91
N ALA A 20 -5.52 32.80 19.23
CA ALA A 20 -5.47 32.22 17.91
C ALA A 20 -6.16 30.85 18.05
N PRO A 21 -7.24 30.55 17.30
CA PRO A 21 -7.65 29.17 17.20
C PRO A 21 -6.42 28.41 16.73
N LEU A 22 -5.96 27.44 17.52
CA LEU A 22 -5.13 26.37 17.01
C LEU A 22 -5.99 25.72 15.94
N TRP A 23 -5.78 26.08 14.68
CA TRP A 23 -6.36 25.35 13.56
C TRP A 23 -5.78 23.96 13.68
N ALA A 24 -6.55 23.06 14.29
CA ALA A 24 -6.36 21.64 14.17
C ALA A 24 -6.23 21.40 12.67
N GLN A 25 -5.04 21.03 12.20
CA GLN A 25 -4.86 20.57 10.84
C GLN A 25 -5.87 19.45 10.65
N THR A 26 -6.95 19.74 9.93
CA THR A 26 -8.00 18.78 9.62
C THR A 26 -7.30 17.56 9.05
N GLY A 27 -7.70 16.39 9.55
CA GLY A 27 -7.14 15.09 9.17
C GLY A 27 -7.51 14.71 7.74
N GLU A 28 -7.44 15.62 6.79
CA GLU A 28 -7.61 15.38 5.36
C GLU A 28 -6.24 15.35 4.69
N ILE A 29 -6.05 14.38 3.82
CA ILE A 29 -4.83 14.22 3.04
C ILE A 29 -4.84 15.32 1.97
N SER A 30 -3.86 16.24 1.99
CA SER A 30 -3.73 17.25 0.94
C SER A 30 -3.52 16.60 -0.44
N LYS A 31 -3.84 17.30 -1.53
CA LYS A 31 -3.71 16.76 -2.89
C LYS A 31 -2.29 16.26 -3.20
N GLU A 32 -1.28 17.01 -2.78
CA GLU A 32 0.13 16.67 -2.97
C GLU A 32 0.51 15.43 -2.14
N ARG A 33 -0.04 15.31 -0.92
CA ARG A 33 0.16 14.14 -0.07
C ARG A 33 -0.52 12.90 -0.65
N LYS A 34 -1.70 13.06 -1.24
CA LYS A 34 -2.40 11.96 -1.92
C LYS A 34 -1.54 11.42 -3.07
N GLN A 35 -1.00 12.29 -3.92
CA GLN A 35 -0.09 11.90 -5.00
C GLN A 35 1.17 11.18 -4.51
N ALA A 36 1.76 11.63 -3.39
CA ALA A 36 2.92 10.97 -2.80
C ALA A 36 2.57 9.57 -2.26
N ILE A 37 1.42 9.43 -1.60
CA ILE A 37 0.91 8.14 -1.12
C ILE A 37 0.61 7.21 -2.31
N ASP A 38 -0.01 7.73 -3.36
CA ASP A 38 -0.31 6.97 -4.56
C ASP A 38 0.98 6.45 -5.21
N SER A 39 1.99 7.30 -5.31
CA SER A 39 3.31 6.93 -5.84
C SER A 39 3.98 5.83 -5.00
N LEU A 40 3.88 5.95 -3.67
CA LEU A 40 4.44 4.96 -2.73
C LEU A 40 3.70 3.62 -2.83
N ALA A 41 2.36 3.62 -2.95
CA ALA A 41 1.59 2.41 -3.15
C ALA A 41 1.97 1.70 -4.46
N LEU A 42 2.12 2.46 -5.56
CA LEU A 42 2.57 1.92 -6.84
C LEU A 42 3.99 1.35 -6.76
N GLU A 43 4.89 1.99 -6.01
CA GLU A 43 6.24 1.47 -5.76
C GLU A 43 6.22 0.14 -5.01
N LYS A 44 5.43 0.03 -3.93
CA LYS A 44 5.25 -1.23 -3.18
C LYS A 44 4.73 -2.37 -4.06
N VAL A 45 3.78 -2.09 -4.94
CA VAL A 45 3.25 -3.07 -5.91
C VAL A 45 4.33 -3.49 -6.92
N ARG A 46 5.16 -2.56 -7.39
CA ARG A 46 6.30 -2.87 -8.28
C ARG A 46 7.36 -3.69 -7.57
N ASP A 47 7.66 -3.40 -6.31
CA ASP A 47 8.62 -4.18 -5.53
C ASP A 47 8.12 -5.59 -5.24
N LEU A 48 6.84 -5.74 -4.92
CA LEU A 48 6.20 -7.05 -4.81
C LEU A 48 6.34 -7.86 -6.11
N SER A 49 6.14 -7.22 -7.27
CA SER A 49 6.32 -7.88 -8.57
C SER A 49 7.75 -8.40 -8.76
N LYS A 50 8.77 -7.60 -8.39
CA LYS A 50 10.18 -8.03 -8.43
C LYS A 50 10.42 -9.22 -7.50
N TYR A 51 9.92 -9.15 -6.26
CA TYR A 51 10.10 -10.22 -5.29
C TYR A 51 9.44 -11.53 -5.72
N ILE A 52 8.19 -11.48 -6.19
CA ILE A 52 7.48 -12.66 -6.72
C ILE A 52 8.25 -13.28 -7.90
N SER A 53 8.82 -12.45 -8.78
CA SER A 53 9.65 -12.93 -9.89
C SER A 53 10.89 -13.68 -9.43
N ILE A 54 11.57 -13.19 -8.39
CA ILE A 54 12.76 -13.84 -7.82
C ILE A 54 12.38 -15.13 -7.09
N ILE A 55 11.29 -15.13 -6.32
CA ILE A 55 10.79 -16.29 -5.57
C ILE A 55 10.31 -17.41 -6.51
N GLY A 56 9.64 -17.06 -7.61
CA GLY A 56 9.16 -18.02 -8.60
C GLY A 56 10.25 -18.60 -9.50
N ASN A 57 11.41 -17.93 -9.59
CA ASN A 57 12.51 -18.39 -10.42
C ASN A 57 13.21 -19.60 -9.79
N LYS A 58 13.11 -20.77 -10.45
CA LYS A 58 13.69 -22.05 -10.01
C LYS A 58 15.21 -22.07 -9.98
N LYS A 59 15.87 -21.08 -10.60
CA LYS A 59 17.33 -20.91 -10.55
C LYS A 59 17.79 -20.12 -9.32
N THR A 60 16.89 -19.44 -8.61
CA THR A 60 17.21 -18.72 -7.38
C THR A 60 17.59 -19.71 -6.28
N ALA A 61 18.70 -19.49 -5.59
CA ALA A 61 19.11 -20.33 -4.48
C ALA A 61 18.06 -20.30 -3.35
N PHE A 62 17.80 -21.44 -2.70
CA PHE A 62 16.77 -21.54 -1.65
C PHE A 62 16.94 -20.52 -0.52
N SER A 63 18.18 -20.30 -0.06
CA SER A 63 18.47 -19.31 0.99
C SER A 63 18.18 -17.87 0.54
N GLU A 64 18.46 -17.55 -0.72
CA GLU A 64 18.14 -16.26 -1.30
C GLU A 64 16.63 -16.07 -1.47
N ALA A 65 15.92 -17.08 -1.98
CA ALA A 65 14.48 -17.06 -2.08
C ALA A 65 13.83 -16.82 -0.71
N ASN A 66 14.29 -17.50 0.35
CA ASN A 66 13.79 -17.28 1.71
C ASN A 66 14.00 -15.83 2.19
N ARG A 67 15.20 -15.29 2.02
CA ARG A 67 15.47 -13.88 2.39
C ARG A 67 14.56 -12.92 1.62
N VAL A 68 14.29 -13.20 0.34
CA VAL A 68 13.39 -12.38 -0.49
C VAL A 68 11.93 -12.54 -0.04
N MET A 69 11.50 -13.75 0.37
CA MET A 69 10.18 -13.96 0.97
C MET A 69 10.00 -13.12 2.22
N ASP A 70 11.01 -13.04 3.10
CA ASP A 70 10.94 -12.22 4.32
C ASP A 70 10.76 -10.73 3.98
N ARG A 71 11.50 -10.22 2.98
CA ARG A 71 11.35 -8.83 2.49
C ARG A 71 10.01 -8.57 1.81
N ALA A 72 9.50 -9.55 1.09
CA ALA A 72 8.20 -9.44 0.43
C ALA A 72 7.07 -9.42 1.46
N GLU A 73 7.19 -10.20 2.54
CA GLU A 73 6.23 -10.24 3.65
C GLU A 73 6.18 -8.90 4.41
N GLU A 74 7.31 -8.21 4.56
CA GLU A 74 7.39 -6.85 5.15
C GLU A 74 6.56 -5.80 4.36
N LEU A 75 6.19 -6.06 3.11
CA LEU A 75 5.31 -5.18 2.35
C LEU A 75 3.85 -5.25 2.80
N PHE A 76 3.46 -6.31 3.51
CA PHE A 76 2.07 -6.60 3.83
C PHE A 76 1.71 -6.25 5.27
N ALA A 77 0.45 -5.88 5.47
CA ALA A 77 -0.16 -5.83 6.77
C ALA A 77 -0.24 -7.24 7.38
N PRO A 78 -0.13 -7.38 8.71
CA PRO A 78 -0.22 -8.67 9.37
C PRO A 78 -1.52 -9.40 9.05
N GLY A 79 -1.40 -10.69 8.73
CA GLY A 79 -2.55 -11.56 8.48
C GLY A 79 -3.13 -11.50 7.07
N SER A 80 -2.57 -10.68 6.17
CA SER A 80 -3.03 -10.57 4.78
C SER A 80 -2.94 -11.88 3.99
N GLU A 81 -3.82 -11.99 3.00
CA GLU A 81 -3.98 -13.17 2.15
C GLU A 81 -3.84 -12.88 0.66
N MET A 82 -3.37 -13.91 -0.07
CA MET A 82 -3.17 -13.91 -1.51
C MET A 82 -4.15 -14.87 -2.17
N GLY A 83 -5.00 -14.32 -3.03
CA GLY A 83 -5.94 -15.05 -3.87
C GLY A 83 -5.25 -15.67 -5.09
N VAL A 84 -5.49 -16.97 -5.29
CA VAL A 84 -5.00 -17.76 -6.42
C VAL A 84 -6.17 -18.48 -7.07
N SER A 85 -6.26 -18.34 -8.39
CA SER A 85 -7.22 -19.00 -9.27
C SER A 85 -6.48 -19.65 -10.44
N ALA A 86 -7.19 -20.43 -11.24
CA ALA A 86 -6.67 -21.05 -12.45
C ALA A 86 -7.80 -21.18 -13.48
N LEU A 87 -7.48 -21.23 -14.77
CA LEU A 87 -8.47 -21.33 -15.86
C LEU A 87 -9.41 -22.54 -15.72
N ASN A 88 -8.90 -23.64 -15.17
CA ASN A 88 -9.64 -24.89 -15.03
C ASN A 88 -10.36 -25.04 -13.67
N ARG A 89 -10.37 -24.00 -12.83
CA ARG A 89 -11.01 -24.01 -11.50
C ARG A 89 -11.88 -22.78 -11.29
N LYS A 90 -13.11 -23.00 -10.88
CA LYS A 90 -14.04 -21.90 -10.53
C LYS A 90 -13.74 -21.28 -9.16
N GLU A 91 -13.06 -22.00 -8.29
CA GLU A 91 -12.80 -21.58 -6.92
C GLU A 91 -11.51 -20.76 -6.81
N VAL A 92 -11.60 -19.63 -6.11
CA VAL A 92 -10.44 -18.84 -5.69
C VAL A 92 -10.00 -19.34 -4.32
N ASN A 93 -8.73 -19.73 -4.22
CA ASN A 93 -8.13 -20.15 -2.96
C ASN A 93 -7.35 -18.98 -2.36
N TYR A 94 -7.50 -18.77 -1.05
CA TYR A 94 -6.77 -17.75 -0.32
C TYR A 94 -5.72 -18.40 0.57
N TYR A 95 -4.50 -17.89 0.50
CA TYR A 95 -3.38 -18.34 1.32
C TYR A 95 -2.77 -17.15 2.03
N LYS A 96 -2.32 -17.33 3.28
CA LYS A 96 -1.45 -16.35 3.93
C LYS A 96 -0.25 -16.03 3.03
N VAL A 97 0.19 -14.77 3.03
CA VAL A 97 1.26 -14.27 2.14
C VAL A 97 2.48 -15.19 2.15
N ARG A 98 2.99 -15.56 3.33
CA ARG A 98 4.11 -16.50 3.45
C ARG A 98 3.83 -17.84 2.76
N LYS A 99 2.66 -18.41 3.01
CA LYS A 99 2.27 -19.70 2.45
C LYS A 99 2.14 -19.65 0.93
N TYR A 100 1.66 -18.53 0.39
CA TYR A 100 1.61 -18.31 -1.05
C TYR A 100 3.02 -18.35 -1.68
N PHE A 101 4.00 -17.67 -1.09
CA PHE A 101 5.38 -17.66 -1.60
C PHE A 101 6.04 -19.05 -1.55
N GLU A 102 5.85 -19.78 -0.46
CA GLU A 102 6.33 -21.17 -0.35
C GLU A 102 5.75 -22.07 -1.44
N ARG A 103 4.44 -21.92 -1.72
CA ARG A 103 3.76 -22.69 -2.77
C ARG A 103 4.28 -22.33 -4.16
N LEU A 104 4.54 -21.06 -4.42
CA LEU A 104 5.12 -20.58 -5.67
C LEU A 104 6.48 -21.24 -5.96
N MET A 105 7.34 -21.28 -4.93
CA MET A 105 8.63 -21.98 -5.00
C MET A 105 8.47 -23.48 -5.21
N ALA A 106 7.44 -24.10 -4.63
CA ALA A 106 7.16 -25.54 -4.73
C ALA A 106 6.37 -25.96 -5.99
N LEU A 107 6.01 -25.05 -6.89
CA LEU A 107 5.29 -25.43 -8.12
C LEU A 107 6.11 -26.39 -8.99
N ASN A 108 5.44 -27.39 -9.57
CA ASN A 108 6.00 -28.39 -10.49
C ASN A 108 6.16 -27.83 -11.91
N TYR A 109 6.94 -26.76 -12.06
CA TYR A 109 7.37 -26.19 -13.34
C TYR A 109 8.87 -25.92 -13.27
N ASP A 110 9.57 -26.16 -14.37
CA ASP A 110 11.01 -25.86 -14.49
C ASP A 110 11.27 -24.35 -14.61
N ARG A 111 10.29 -23.61 -15.15
CA ARG A 111 10.29 -22.15 -15.19
C ARG A 111 8.92 -21.58 -14.86
N VAL A 112 8.91 -20.60 -13.97
CA VAL A 112 7.74 -19.78 -13.68
C VAL A 112 8.10 -18.32 -13.96
N THR A 113 7.29 -17.68 -14.79
CA THR A 113 7.37 -16.24 -15.07
C THR A 113 6.08 -15.60 -14.58
N ILE A 114 6.20 -14.58 -13.73
CA ILE A 114 5.06 -13.79 -13.26
C ILE A 114 5.32 -12.34 -13.63
N GLN A 115 4.37 -11.72 -14.32
CA GLN A 115 4.46 -10.34 -14.75
C GLN A 115 3.24 -9.58 -14.27
N TRP A 116 3.47 -8.49 -13.55
CA TRP A 116 2.41 -7.56 -13.17
C TRP A 116 2.47 -6.36 -14.08
N TYR A 117 1.34 -6.02 -14.70
CA TYR A 117 1.21 -4.94 -15.67
C TYR A 117 -0.14 -4.24 -15.49
N ASP A 118 -0.32 -3.11 -16.19
CA ASP A 118 -1.56 -2.35 -16.18
C ASP A 118 -2.06 -2.00 -14.76
N ILE A 119 -1.16 -1.48 -13.93
CA ILE A 119 -1.45 -1.00 -12.57
C ILE A 119 -2.20 0.33 -12.71
N HIS A 120 -3.54 0.30 -12.65
CA HIS A 120 -4.35 1.38 -13.22
C HIS A 120 -5.27 2.14 -12.27
N TYR A 121 -5.28 1.85 -10.97
CA TYR A 121 -6.27 2.49 -10.11
C TYR A 121 -5.81 2.46 -8.66
N ILE A 122 -5.97 3.56 -7.93
CA ILE A 122 -6.10 3.57 -6.48
C ILE A 122 -7.48 4.17 -6.25
N SER A 123 -8.41 3.40 -5.67
CA SER A 123 -9.70 3.97 -5.24
C SER A 123 -9.45 5.15 -4.31
N ASP A 124 -10.42 6.05 -4.15
CA ASP A 124 -10.28 7.11 -3.15
C ASP A 124 -9.98 6.50 -1.77
N LEU A 125 -9.00 7.09 -1.08
CA LEU A 125 -8.57 6.65 0.23
C LEU A 125 -9.63 7.01 1.27
N GLU A 126 -10.27 6.01 1.84
CA GLU A 126 -11.33 6.18 2.83
C GLU A 126 -10.77 6.00 4.25
N ARG A 127 -11.07 6.96 5.12
CA ARG A 127 -10.64 6.89 6.53
C ARG A 127 -11.54 5.93 7.30
N GLN A 128 -10.92 4.92 7.90
CA GLN A 128 -11.58 3.93 8.75
C GLN A 128 -11.73 4.42 10.20
N PRO A 129 -12.60 3.77 11.01
CA PRO A 129 -12.80 4.14 12.43
C PRO A 129 -11.52 4.06 13.28
N ASP A 130 -10.58 3.19 12.89
CA ASP A 130 -9.27 3.05 13.54
C ASP A 130 -8.27 4.16 13.16
N GLY A 131 -8.66 5.07 12.26
CA GLY A 131 -7.86 6.20 11.82
C GLY A 131 -6.93 5.90 10.64
N ARG A 132 -6.84 4.66 10.16
CA ARG A 132 -6.11 4.31 8.94
C ARG A 132 -6.91 4.71 7.71
N TYR A 133 -6.23 4.97 6.60
CA TYR A 133 -6.90 5.10 5.30
C TYR A 133 -6.79 3.79 4.54
N VAL A 134 -7.85 3.45 3.82
CA VAL A 134 -7.93 2.23 3.03
C VAL A 134 -8.27 2.59 1.59
N GLY A 135 -7.55 2.00 0.65
CA GLY A 135 -7.85 2.06 -0.78
C GLY A 135 -7.67 0.71 -1.44
N VAL A 136 -7.91 0.66 -2.75
CA VAL A 136 -7.75 -0.56 -3.55
C VAL A 136 -6.96 -0.27 -4.81
N VAL A 137 -5.93 -1.07 -5.07
CA VAL A 137 -5.18 -1.08 -6.32
C VAL A 137 -5.57 -2.24 -7.21
N THR A 138 -5.97 -1.96 -8.45
CA THR A 138 -6.19 -3.00 -9.45
C THR A 138 -4.95 -3.20 -10.31
N VAL A 139 -4.54 -4.47 -10.46
CA VAL A 139 -3.39 -4.91 -11.28
C VAL A 139 -3.76 -6.14 -12.11
N TYR A 140 -3.13 -6.28 -13.27
CA TYR A 140 -3.18 -7.51 -14.05
C TYR A 140 -1.91 -8.31 -13.83
N GLN A 141 -2.08 -9.60 -13.56
CA GLN A 141 -0.99 -10.55 -13.40
C GLN A 141 -1.05 -11.59 -14.51
N ARG A 142 0.02 -11.71 -15.29
CA ARG A 142 0.23 -12.82 -16.22
C ARG A 142 1.13 -13.86 -15.57
N PHE A 143 0.66 -15.10 -15.51
CA PHE A 143 1.43 -16.25 -15.06
C PHE A 143 1.77 -17.12 -16.26
N GLU A 144 3.03 -17.56 -16.33
CA GLU A 144 3.48 -18.55 -17.31
C GLU A 144 4.32 -19.63 -16.62
N GLY A 145 3.87 -20.87 -16.70
CA GLY A 145 4.61 -22.06 -16.26
C GLY A 145 5.08 -22.85 -17.48
N THR A 146 6.35 -23.20 -17.52
CA THR A 146 6.91 -24.11 -18.54
C THR A 146 7.66 -25.24 -17.85
N SER A 147 7.40 -26.45 -18.31
CA SER A 147 8.14 -27.65 -17.92
C SER A 147 8.94 -28.20 -19.10
N ASP A 148 10.03 -28.90 -18.82
CA ASP A 148 10.96 -29.49 -19.78
C ASP A 148 10.31 -30.62 -20.60
N ASP A 149 9.24 -31.22 -20.08
CA ASP A 149 8.38 -32.18 -20.77
C ASP A 149 7.45 -31.56 -21.84
N GLY A 150 7.52 -30.23 -22.01
CA GLY A 150 6.75 -29.48 -23.00
C GLY A 150 5.42 -28.92 -22.48
N LEU A 151 5.04 -29.16 -21.22
CA LEU A 151 3.85 -28.56 -20.62
C LEU A 151 4.02 -27.03 -20.54
N LYS A 152 3.11 -26.29 -21.16
CA LYS A 152 3.03 -24.84 -21.06
C LYS A 152 1.65 -24.44 -20.54
N TYR A 153 1.64 -23.76 -19.40
CA TYR A 153 0.44 -23.17 -18.84
C TYR A 153 0.59 -21.65 -18.81
N LYS A 154 -0.48 -20.95 -19.19
CA LYS A 154 -0.56 -19.50 -19.10
C LYS A 154 -1.94 -19.11 -18.62
N ASP A 155 -2.00 -18.12 -17.73
CA ASP A 155 -3.21 -17.38 -17.45
C ASP A 155 -2.92 -15.90 -17.19
N THR A 156 -3.99 -15.12 -17.20
CA THR A 156 -4.03 -13.72 -16.81
C THR A 156 -5.08 -13.59 -15.71
N THR A 157 -4.71 -13.01 -14.58
CA THR A 157 -5.64 -12.74 -13.48
C THR A 157 -5.71 -11.25 -13.21
N LYS A 158 -6.94 -10.73 -13.09
CA LYS A 158 -7.18 -9.39 -12.58
C LYS A 158 -7.23 -9.48 -11.05
N LYS A 159 -6.44 -8.64 -10.38
CA LYS A 159 -6.32 -8.64 -8.93
C LYS A 159 -6.56 -7.27 -8.34
N ASP A 160 -7.27 -7.25 -7.22
CA ASP A 160 -7.50 -6.06 -6.41
C ASP A 160 -6.73 -6.20 -5.09
N ILE A 161 -5.86 -5.23 -4.82
CA ILE A 161 -4.95 -5.18 -3.68
C ILE A 161 -5.47 -4.14 -2.72
N THR A 162 -5.79 -4.54 -1.50
CA THR A 162 -6.12 -3.58 -0.45
C THR A 162 -4.87 -2.79 -0.09
N ILE A 163 -4.96 -1.47 0.08
CA ILE A 163 -3.85 -0.61 0.49
C ILE A 163 -4.21 0.01 1.83
N TYR A 164 -3.35 -0.17 2.83
CA TYR A 164 -3.46 0.49 4.12
C TYR A 164 -2.46 1.64 4.19
N VAL A 165 -2.94 2.81 4.60
CA VAL A 165 -2.11 4.00 4.80
C VAL A 165 -2.24 4.45 6.24
N GLU A 166 -1.12 4.52 6.94
CA GLU A 166 -1.07 4.89 8.36
C GLU A 166 -0.06 5.99 8.62
N ARG A 167 -0.35 6.85 9.61
CA ARG A 167 0.62 7.85 10.08
C ARG A 167 1.55 7.21 11.09
N LYS A 168 2.85 7.17 10.78
CA LYS A 168 3.90 6.81 11.73
C LYS A 168 4.62 8.04 12.22
N LYS A 169 5.13 7.95 13.44
CA LYS A 169 6.01 8.96 14.03
C LYS A 169 7.36 8.30 14.28
N THR A 170 8.42 8.98 13.89
CA THR A 170 9.79 8.57 14.19
C THR A 170 10.56 9.74 14.80
N GLN A 171 11.61 9.45 15.57
CA GLN A 171 12.52 10.48 16.06
C GLN A 171 13.77 10.51 15.19
N ILE A 172 14.01 11.63 14.54
CA ILE A 172 15.22 11.87 13.74
C ILE A 172 15.92 13.09 14.36
N ALA A 173 17.15 12.89 14.83
CA ALA A 173 17.96 13.94 15.46
C ALA A 173 17.22 14.70 16.58
N GLY A 174 16.49 13.98 17.44
CA GLY A 174 15.74 14.56 18.57
C GLY A 174 14.45 15.29 18.18
N ARG A 175 14.06 15.29 16.89
CA ARG A 175 12.79 15.84 16.41
C ARG A 175 11.83 14.72 16.05
N THR A 176 10.57 14.84 16.47
CA THR A 176 9.51 13.94 16.02
C THR A 176 9.09 14.32 14.60
N VAL A 177 9.25 13.39 13.67
CA VAL A 177 8.83 13.50 12.27
C VAL A 177 7.67 12.55 12.05
N GLU A 178 6.56 13.07 11.54
CA GLU A 178 5.43 12.28 11.09
C GLU A 178 5.59 11.95 9.60
N PHE A 179 5.39 10.70 9.23
CA PHE A 179 5.38 10.25 7.84
C PHE A 179 4.24 9.26 7.59
N TRP A 180 3.84 9.14 6.34
CA TRP A 180 2.85 8.16 5.92
C TRP A 180 3.56 6.87 5.54
N ASP A 181 3.11 5.77 6.14
CA ASP A 181 3.53 4.43 5.74
C ASP A 181 2.41 3.76 4.96
N VAL A 182 2.80 2.92 4.01
CA VAL A 182 1.90 2.22 3.09
C VAL A 182 2.19 0.73 3.14
N MET A 183 1.16 -0.05 3.46
CA MET A 183 1.20 -1.51 3.50
C MET A 183 0.20 -2.08 2.50
N LEU A 184 0.57 -3.20 1.89
CA LEU A 184 -0.32 -4.01 1.08
C LEU A 184 -1.20 -4.86 2.01
N GLY A 185 -2.46 -5.05 1.65
CA GLY A 185 -3.40 -5.89 2.34
C GLY A 185 -3.71 -7.16 1.55
N ASP A 186 -4.93 -7.64 1.70
CA ASP A 186 -5.39 -8.79 0.92
C ASP A 186 -5.35 -8.51 -0.59
N ILE A 187 -4.93 -9.52 -1.34
CA ILE A 187 -4.95 -9.53 -2.80
C ILE A 187 -6.06 -10.47 -3.26
N ARG A 188 -7.14 -9.92 -3.77
CA ARG A 188 -8.31 -10.67 -4.25
C ARG A 188 -8.25 -10.86 -5.75
N VAL A 189 -8.68 -12.02 -6.22
CA VAL A 189 -8.86 -12.26 -7.66
C VAL A 189 -10.27 -11.83 -8.05
N THR A 190 -10.37 -10.98 -9.06
CA THR A 190 -11.66 -10.55 -9.62
C THR A 190 -11.97 -11.23 -10.95
N GLU A 191 -10.95 -11.58 -11.73
CA GLU A 191 -11.12 -12.24 -13.02
C GLU A 191 -9.95 -13.18 -13.33
N THR A 192 -10.21 -14.23 -14.11
CA THR A 192 -9.18 -15.14 -14.64
C THR A 192 -9.49 -15.46 -16.10
N SER A 193 -8.52 -15.21 -16.98
CA SER A 193 -8.63 -15.33 -18.43
C SER A 193 -7.33 -15.88 -19.04
N ALA A 194 -7.37 -16.29 -20.31
CA ALA A 194 -6.27 -16.99 -20.98
C ALA A 194 -5.28 -16.05 -21.69
#